data_AF-A0A942A1P5-F1
#
_entry.id   AF-A0A942A1P5-F1
#
_cell.length_a   1.000
_cell.length_b   1.000
_cell.length_c   1.000
_cell.angle_alpha   90.00
_cell.angle_beta   90.00
_cell.angle_gamma   90.00
#
_symmetry.space_group_name_H-M   'P 1'
#
loop_
_entity.id
_entity.type
_entity.pdbx_description
1 polymer ?
#
loop_
_entity_poly.entity_id
_entity_poly.type
_entity_poly.pdbx_seq_one_letter_code
_entity_poly.pdbx_strand_id
1 'polypeptide(L)'
;MSTTKLPDELAPLQESGFARWASNDAPAADFRQRFDESRIPVLGIRHVRQWGIQVDDERELMGHERTAVADEELWEVVLQAKDGSRYEVSSKWVVAASR
;
A
#
# COMPACT_ATOMS: atom_id res chain seq x y z
N MET A 1 2.16 5.70 -23.99
CA MET A 1 2.19 5.22 -22.59
C MET A 1 1.95 6.42 -21.71
N SER A 2 0.78 6.52 -21.09
CA SER A 2 0.47 7.63 -20.19
C SER A 2 1.30 7.47 -18.93
N THR A 3 2.33 8.29 -18.74
CA THR A 3 3.05 8.41 -17.47
C THR A 3 2.09 8.99 -16.45
N THR A 4 1.52 8.15 -15.57
CA THR A 4 0.74 8.62 -14.43
C THR A 4 1.63 9.51 -13.57
N LYS A 5 1.29 10.79 -13.45
CA LYS A 5 2.03 11.75 -12.63
C LYS A 5 1.91 11.33 -11.16
N LEU A 6 3.01 11.37 -10.42
CA LEU A 6 3.01 11.18 -8.97
C LEU A 6 2.11 12.26 -8.32
N PRO A 7 1.13 11.88 -7.48
CA PRO A 7 0.31 12.82 -6.72
C PRO A 7 1.15 13.69 -5.80
N ASP A 8 0.77 14.95 -5.65
CA ASP A 8 1.51 15.93 -4.83
C ASP A 8 1.58 15.49 -3.36
N GLU A 9 0.59 14.76 -2.86
CA GLU A 9 0.57 14.16 -1.52
C GLU A 9 1.67 13.11 -1.28
N LEU A 10 2.19 12.48 -2.35
CA LEU A 10 3.25 11.47 -2.27
C LEU A 10 4.64 12.04 -2.57
N ALA A 11 4.73 13.27 -3.09
CA ALA A 11 6.01 13.94 -3.35
C ALA A 11 6.91 14.00 -2.09
N PRO A 12 6.40 14.32 -0.87
CA PRO A 12 7.24 14.35 0.32
C PRO A 12 7.88 13.00 0.69
N LEU A 13 7.22 11.88 0.38
CA LEU A 13 7.79 10.54 0.58
C LEU A 13 8.97 10.30 -0.37
N GLN A 14 8.83 10.72 -1.63
CA GLN A 14 9.90 10.62 -2.62
C GLN A 14 11.08 11.54 -2.27
N GLU A 15 10.81 12.76 -1.81
CA GLU A 15 11.85 13.74 -1.49
C GLU A 15 12.61 13.40 -0.20
N SER A 16 11.90 13.00 0.86
CA SER A 16 12.52 12.63 2.13
C SER A 16 13.31 11.33 2.01
N GLY A 17 12.80 10.35 1.25
CA GLY A 17 13.32 8.99 1.18
C GLY A 17 12.97 8.13 2.40
N PHE A 18 12.14 8.67 3.32
CA PHE A 18 11.73 8.00 4.54
C PHE A 18 10.25 8.15 4.81
N ALA A 19 9.67 7.11 5.38
CA ALA A 19 8.28 7.05 5.79
C ALA A 19 8.17 6.77 7.30
N ARG A 20 6.99 7.04 7.85
CA ARG A 20 6.51 6.50 9.12
C ARG A 20 5.06 6.09 8.96
N TRP A 21 4.58 5.23 9.85
CA TRP A 21 3.16 4.84 9.86
C TRP A 21 2.28 6.06 10.11
N ALA A 22 1.23 6.20 9.30
CA ALA A 22 0.27 7.29 9.40
C ALA A 22 -0.58 7.16 10.68
N SER A 23 -0.94 5.93 11.06
CA SER A 23 -1.66 5.61 12.29
C SER A 23 -1.24 4.27 12.88
N ASN A 24 -1.75 3.97 14.08
CA ASN A 24 -1.57 2.69 14.75
C ASN A 24 -2.71 1.69 14.46
N ASP A 25 -3.63 2.01 13.54
CA ASP A 25 -4.76 1.13 13.20
C ASP A 25 -4.41 0.14 12.09
N ALA A 26 -3.63 0.58 11.08
CA ALA A 26 -3.19 -0.25 9.97
C ALA A 26 -1.78 0.16 9.50
N PRO A 27 -0.93 -0.78 9.04
CA PRO A 27 -1.13 -2.24 9.02
C PRO A 27 -1.02 -2.86 10.43
N ALA A 28 -1.33 -4.16 10.57
CA ALA A 28 -1.29 -4.86 11.87
C ALA A 28 0.03 -4.65 12.65
N ALA A 29 -0.05 -4.61 13.98
CA ALA A 29 1.09 -4.29 14.84
C ALA A 29 2.29 -5.22 14.62
N ASP A 30 2.09 -6.54 14.49
CA ASP A 30 3.16 -7.50 14.22
C ASP A 30 3.86 -7.27 12.88
N PHE A 31 3.14 -6.70 11.91
CA PHE A 31 3.73 -6.28 10.66
C PHE A 31 4.56 -5.01 10.83
N ARG A 32 4.04 -4.00 11.53
CA ARG A 32 4.76 -2.74 11.80
C ARG A 32 6.06 -2.96 12.56
N GLN A 33 6.10 -3.93 13.49
CA GLN A 33 7.28 -4.28 14.28
C GLN A 33 8.49 -4.73 13.45
N ARG A 34 8.32 -5.09 12.17
CA ARG A 34 9.43 -5.41 11.25
C ARG A 34 10.23 -4.19 10.83
N PHE A 35 9.68 -2.99 10.98
CA PHE A 35 10.27 -1.75 10.52
C PHE A 35 10.82 -0.92 11.67
N ASP A 36 11.59 0.11 11.34
CA ASP A 36 11.97 1.15 12.29
C ASP A 36 10.73 1.99 12.65
N GLU A 37 10.60 2.38 13.91
CA GLU A 37 9.41 3.11 14.39
C GLU A 37 9.39 4.57 13.89
N SER A 38 10.56 5.16 13.70
CA SER A 38 10.70 6.59 13.43
C SER A 38 10.97 6.89 11.96
N ARG A 39 11.81 6.08 11.30
CA ARG A 39 12.23 6.29 9.91
C ARG A 39 12.36 4.97 9.15
N ILE A 40 11.36 4.70 8.32
CA ILE A 40 11.32 3.54 7.43
C ILE A 40 11.89 3.94 6.07
N PRO A 41 12.94 3.29 5.56
CA PRO A 41 13.46 3.62 4.23
C PRO A 41 12.43 3.36 3.13
N VAL A 42 12.23 4.37 2.26
CA VAL A 42 11.40 4.26 1.05
C VAL A 42 12.31 3.94 -0.13
N LEU A 43 12.08 2.78 -0.75
CA LEU A 43 12.85 2.30 -1.90
C LEU A 43 12.20 2.69 -3.24
N GLY A 44 10.91 3.02 -3.24
CA GLY A 44 10.20 3.41 -4.44
C GLY A 44 8.71 3.68 -4.18
N ILE A 45 8.07 4.34 -5.13
CA ILE A 45 6.63 4.58 -5.16
C ILE A 45 6.15 4.15 -6.54
N ARG A 46 5.08 3.35 -6.59
CA ARG A 46 4.54 2.84 -7.86
C ARG A 46 3.03 2.98 -7.93
N HIS A 47 2.55 3.20 -9.15
CA HIS A 47 1.14 3.18 -9.46
C HIS A 47 0.73 1.76 -9.87
N VAL A 48 -0.31 1.22 -9.26
CA VAL A 48 -0.81 -0.13 -9.50
C VAL A 48 -2.29 -0.06 -9.84
N ARG A 49 -2.68 -0.81 -10.87
CA ARG A 49 -4.08 -1.06 -11.18
C ARG A 49 -4.44 -2.45 -10.69
N GLN A 50 -5.34 -2.53 -9.71
CA GLN A 50 -5.96 -3.77 -9.27
C GLN A 50 -7.12 -4.09 -10.21
N TRP A 51 -7.10 -5.29 -10.77
CA TRP A 51 -8.22 -5.80 -11.58
C TRP A 51 -9.28 -6.37 -10.65
N GLY A 52 -10.51 -5.91 -10.85
CA GLY A 52 -11.67 -6.46 -10.19
C GLY A 52 -11.88 -7.92 -10.56
N ILE A 53 -12.33 -8.70 -9.59
CA ILE A 53 -12.74 -10.09 -9.79
C ILE A 53 -14.21 -10.22 -9.40
N GLN A 54 -14.97 -10.91 -10.25
CA GLN A 54 -16.29 -11.41 -9.91
C GLN A 54 -16.19 -12.92 -9.83
N VAL A 55 -16.47 -13.48 -8.66
CA VAL A 55 -16.56 -14.92 -8.47
C VAL A 55 -18.04 -15.29 -8.41
N ASP A 56 -18.44 -16.21 -9.28
CA ASP A 56 -19.72 -16.90 -9.14
C ASP A 56 -19.49 -18.05 -8.16
N ASP A 57 -20.10 -18.00 -6.98
CA ASP A 57 -19.98 -19.08 -6.01
C ASP A 57 -20.95 -20.19 -6.42
N GLU A 58 -20.56 -20.96 -7.44
CA GLU A 58 -21.37 -22.00 -8.07
C GLU A 58 -21.69 -23.18 -7.12
N ARG A 59 -21.23 -23.16 -5.86
CA ARG A 59 -21.31 -24.34 -5.00
C ARG A 59 -22.58 -24.52 -4.20
N GLU A 60 -23.35 -23.53 -3.74
CA GLU A 60 -24.70 -23.80 -3.18
C GLU A 60 -25.66 -22.59 -3.28
N LEU A 61 -26.92 -22.92 -3.63
CA LEU A 61 -28.17 -22.17 -3.43
C LEU A 61 -28.52 -21.00 -4.37
N MET A 62 -29.75 -21.07 -4.89
CA MET A 62 -30.46 -19.96 -5.53
C MET A 62 -30.55 -18.79 -4.55
N GLY A 63 -29.69 -17.77 -4.73
CA GLY A 63 -29.86 -16.46 -4.09
C GLY A 63 -28.71 -15.94 -3.22
N HIS A 64 -27.45 -16.28 -3.47
CA HIS A 64 -26.32 -15.63 -2.79
C HIS A 64 -25.76 -14.42 -3.56
N GLU A 65 -25.44 -13.36 -2.82
CA GLU A 65 -24.90 -12.10 -3.34
C GLU A 65 -23.57 -12.33 -4.05
N ARG A 66 -23.44 -11.80 -5.27
CA ARG A 66 -22.20 -11.86 -6.05
C ARG A 66 -21.11 -11.08 -5.30
N THR A 67 -20.03 -11.75 -4.90
CA THR A 67 -18.85 -11.02 -4.39
C THR A 67 -18.11 -10.41 -5.57
N ALA A 68 -18.16 -9.09 -5.67
CA ALA A 68 -17.46 -8.32 -6.67
C ALA A 68 -16.43 -7.43 -5.99
N VAL A 69 -15.16 -7.56 -6.41
CA VAL A 69 -14.13 -6.57 -6.14
C VAL A 69 -14.08 -5.65 -7.35
N ALA A 70 -14.18 -4.34 -7.13
CA ALA A 70 -14.08 -3.36 -8.22
C ALA A 70 -12.62 -3.19 -8.68
N ASP A 71 -12.46 -2.74 -9.92
CA ASP A 71 -11.18 -2.18 -10.38
C ASP A 71 -10.82 -0.98 -9.48
N GLU A 72 -9.57 -0.92 -9.00
CA GLU A 72 -9.06 0.22 -8.24
C GLU A 72 -7.68 0.63 -8.76
N GLU A 73 -7.46 1.93 -8.88
CA GLU A 73 -6.14 2.52 -9.11
C GLU A 73 -5.55 2.94 -7.76
N LEU A 74 -4.39 2.39 -7.43
CA LEU A 74 -3.74 2.49 -6.13
C LEU A 74 -2.31 2.97 -6.28
N TRP A 75 -1.83 3.64 -5.24
CA TRP A 75 -0.41 3.93 -5.07
C TRP A 75 0.16 3.04 -3.98
N GLU A 76 1.30 2.43 -4.27
CA GLU A 76 2.04 1.61 -3.34
C GLU A 76 3.41 2.19 -3.08
N VAL A 77 3.86 2.06 -1.83
CA VAL A 77 5.18 2.48 -1.37
C VAL A 77 5.98 1.23 -1.04
N VAL A 78 7.18 1.13 -1.61
CA VAL A 78 8.12 0.05 -1.34
C VAL A 78 8.96 0.44 -0.13
N LEU A 79 8.82 -0.30 0.96
CA LEU A 79 9.52 -0.07 2.22
C LEU A 79 10.59 -1.13 2.46
N GLN A 80 11.67 -0.74 3.13
CA GLN A 80 12.67 -1.67 3.64
C GLN A 80 12.47 -1.93 5.14
N ALA A 81 12.38 -3.21 5.52
CA ALA A 81 12.34 -3.64 6.91
C ALA A 81 13.75 -3.70 7.53
N LYS A 82 13.83 -3.85 8.86
CA LYS A 82 15.09 -3.90 9.62
C LYS A 82 16.01 -5.05 9.23
N ASP A 83 15.44 -6.15 8.72
CA ASP A 83 16.15 -7.32 8.21
C ASP A 83 16.63 -7.16 6.76
N GLY A 84 16.32 -6.03 6.11
CA GLY A 84 16.63 -5.75 4.71
C GLY A 84 15.57 -6.25 3.72
N SER A 85 14.55 -6.99 4.18
CA SER A 85 13.43 -7.43 3.37
C SER A 85 12.63 -6.25 2.82
N ARG A 86 11.99 -6.44 1.66
CA ARG A 86 11.20 -5.40 0.98
C ARG A 86 9.73 -5.73 1.03
N TYR A 87 8.91 -4.72 1.29
CA TYR A 87 7.47 -4.86 1.36
C TYR A 87 6.78 -3.74 0.59
N GLU A 88 5.68 -4.07 -0.07
CA GLU A 88 4.83 -3.13 -0.77
C GLU A 88 3.61 -2.87 0.13
N VAL A 89 3.35 -1.59 0.42
CA VAL A 89 2.21 -1.20 1.25
C VAL A 89 1.41 -0.12 0.55
N SER A 90 0.12 -0.03 0.88
CA SER A 90 -0.70 1.09 0.43
C SER A 90 -0.09 2.42 0.87
N SER A 91 -0.03 3.39 -0.04
CA SER A 91 0.41 4.75 0.29
C SER A 91 -0.42 5.40 1.40
N LYS A 92 -1.68 4.97 1.57
CA LYS A 92 -2.59 5.44 2.61
C LYS A 92 -2.12 5.10 4.04
N TRP A 93 -1.19 4.16 4.21
CA TRP A 93 -0.70 3.73 5.53
C TRP A 93 0.51 4.51 6.02
N VAL A 94 1.10 5.35 5.18
CA VAL A 94 2.37 6.02 5.50
C VAL A 94 2.32 7.51 5.23
N VAL A 95 3.13 8.23 5.99
CA VAL A 95 3.42 9.65 5.74
C VAL A 95 4.93 9.84 5.72
N ALA A 96 5.40 10.92 5.09
CA ALA A 96 6.82 11.25 5.08
C ALA A 96 7.37 11.42 6.50
N ALA A 97 8.57 10.89 6.73
CA ALA A 97 9.35 11.15 7.93
C ALA A 97 10.44 12.19 7.64
N SER A 98 10.81 12.97 8.65
CA SER A 98 11.95 13.88 8.54
C SER A 98 13.24 13.10 8.30
N ARG A 99 14.15 13.66 7.50
CA ARG A 99 15.50 13.13 7.32
C ARG A 99 16.29 13.11 8.62
#